data_AF-A0A7C9JJF6-F1
#
_entry.id   AF-A0A7C9JJF6-F1
#
_cell.length_a   1.000
_cell.length_b   1.000
_cell.length_c   1.000
_cell.angle_alpha   90.00
_cell.angle_beta   90.00
_cell.angle_gamma   90.00
#
_symmetry.space_group_name_H-M   'P 1'
#
loop_
_entity.id
_entity.type
_entity.pdbx_description
1 polymer ?
#
loop_
_entity_poly.entity_id
_entity_poly.type
_entity_poly.pdbx_seq_one_letter_code
_entity_poly.pdbx_strand_id
1 'polypeptide(L)'
;MEPSNSTGSNSSIAYITSIHDKLETLNYEVLPAGTCYPERCVTAFTASEVECLAILEHRRWLRERQKAGWRYGPAKDVARRQSPYLVPWEELPDRAKEWNRSAVRSIPNLLASVNLAVVR
;
A
#
# COMPACT_ATOMS: atom_id res chain seq x y z
N MET A 1 -5.57 3.79 29.72
CA MET A 1 -6.69 3.37 28.85
C MET A 1 -6.53 4.10 27.53
N GLU A 2 -5.89 3.45 26.57
CA GLU A 2 -5.73 3.97 25.20
C GLU A 2 -7.04 3.72 24.43
N PRO A 3 -7.66 4.72 23.79
CA PRO A 3 -8.84 4.47 22.98
C PRO A 3 -8.42 3.90 21.62
N SER A 4 -8.74 2.62 21.42
CA SER A 4 -8.76 1.93 20.14
C SER A 4 -9.64 2.69 19.14
N ASN A 5 -9.04 3.29 18.10
CA ASN A 5 -9.78 4.04 17.08
C ASN A 5 -9.78 3.29 15.74
N SER A 6 -10.93 2.69 15.43
CA SER A 6 -11.25 1.72 14.36
C SER A 6 -11.23 2.25 12.92
N THR A 7 -10.27 3.11 12.56
CA THR A 7 -10.12 3.60 11.17
C THR A 7 -9.29 2.68 10.27
N GLY A 8 -8.74 1.59 10.80
CA GLY A 8 -7.95 0.61 10.04
C GLY A 8 -8.77 -0.18 9.01
N SER A 9 -10.03 -0.49 9.32
CA SER A 9 -10.82 -1.47 8.55
C SER A 9 -11.07 -1.06 7.09
N ASN A 10 -11.39 0.22 6.83
CA ASN A 10 -11.65 0.68 5.45
C ASN A 10 -10.36 0.85 4.64
N SER A 11 -9.29 1.38 5.26
CA SER A 11 -8.03 1.60 4.54
C SER A 11 -7.31 0.29 4.23
N SER A 12 -7.48 -0.76 5.06
CA SER A 12 -6.98 -2.12 4.78
C SER A 12 -7.72 -2.79 3.62
N ILE A 13 -9.05 -2.70 3.55
CA ILE A 13 -9.82 -3.22 2.41
C ILE A 13 -9.43 -2.48 1.14
N ALA A 14 -9.39 -1.15 1.18
CA ALA A 14 -8.99 -0.34 0.03
C ALA A 14 -7.53 -0.59 -0.41
N TYR A 15 -6.63 -0.96 0.53
CA TYR A 15 -5.29 -1.42 0.19
C TYR A 15 -5.34 -2.73 -0.60
N ILE A 16 -6.03 -3.75 -0.08
CA ILE A 16 -6.17 -5.05 -0.74
C ILE A 16 -6.74 -4.89 -2.15
N THR A 17 -7.82 -4.11 -2.30
CA THR A 17 -8.44 -3.85 -3.63
C THR A 17 -7.47 -3.18 -4.59
N SER A 18 -6.61 -2.27 -4.11
CA SER A 18 -5.63 -1.57 -4.95
C SER A 18 -4.42 -2.41 -5.38
N ILE A 19 -4.24 -3.62 -4.83
CA ILE A 19 -3.10 -4.47 -5.19
C ILE A 19 -3.14 -4.79 -6.69
N HIS A 20 -4.33 -5.02 -7.25
CA HIS A 20 -4.49 -5.31 -8.68
C HIS A 20 -3.95 -4.18 -9.56
N ASP A 21 -4.46 -2.94 -9.39
CA ASP A 21 -4.04 -1.76 -10.16
C ASP A 21 -2.52 -1.50 -10.07
N LYS A 22 -1.93 -1.77 -8.90
CA LYS A 22 -0.49 -1.64 -8.68
C LYS A 22 0.32 -2.65 -9.48
N LEU A 23 -0.11 -3.91 -9.46
CA LEU A 23 0.57 -4.98 -10.20
C LEU A 23 0.46 -4.74 -11.71
N GLU A 24 -0.71 -4.35 -12.20
CA GLU A 24 -0.90 -3.97 -13.61
C GLU A 24 0.01 -2.80 -14.04
N THR A 25 0.23 -1.81 -13.17
CA THR A 25 1.11 -0.67 -13.45
C THR A 25 2.55 -1.10 -13.78
N LEU A 26 2.98 -2.24 -13.27
CA LEU A 26 4.31 -2.81 -13.53
C LEU A 26 4.27 -4.04 -14.46
N ASN A 27 3.13 -4.28 -15.12
CA ASN A 27 2.90 -5.42 -16.01
C ASN A 27 3.06 -6.78 -15.33
N TYR A 28 2.72 -6.87 -14.04
CA TYR A 28 2.61 -8.13 -13.32
C TYR A 28 1.21 -8.73 -13.51
N GLU A 29 1.15 -10.05 -13.63
CA GLU A 29 -0.10 -10.83 -13.64
C GLU A 29 -0.28 -11.53 -12.29
N VAL A 30 -1.53 -11.84 -11.94
CA VAL A 30 -1.87 -12.66 -10.76
C VAL A 30 -2.53 -13.95 -11.22
N LEU A 31 -1.92 -15.08 -10.89
CA LEU A 31 -2.42 -16.42 -11.25
C LEU A 31 -2.58 -17.30 -10.00
N PRO A 32 -3.37 -18.38 -10.04
CA PRO A 32 -3.35 -19.37 -8.96
C PRO A 32 -1.93 -19.93 -8.77
N ALA A 33 -1.53 -20.15 -7.52
CA ALA A 33 -0.22 -20.70 -7.23
C ALA A 33 -0.06 -22.09 -7.88
N GLY A 34 1.11 -22.33 -8.50
CA GLY A 34 1.42 -23.58 -9.19
C GLY A 34 0.92 -23.70 -10.64
N THR A 35 0.23 -22.68 -11.20
CA THR A 35 -0.20 -22.69 -12.61
C THR A 35 0.83 -22.09 -13.57
N CYS A 36 1.96 -21.61 -13.06
CA CYS A 36 3.05 -21.03 -13.84
C CYS A 36 4.37 -21.71 -13.47
N TYR A 37 5.34 -21.61 -14.37
CA TYR A 37 6.68 -22.11 -14.09
C TYR A 37 7.34 -21.28 -12.98
N PRO A 38 8.12 -21.90 -12.07
CA PRO A 38 8.73 -21.21 -10.93
C PRO A 38 9.57 -19.98 -11.31
N GLU A 39 10.21 -19.98 -12.48
CA GLU A 39 11.01 -18.86 -13.00
C GLU A 39 10.19 -17.61 -13.33
N ARG A 40 8.88 -17.76 -13.54
CA ARG A 40 7.95 -16.64 -13.74
C ARG A 40 7.40 -16.09 -12.43
N CYS A 41 7.54 -16.82 -11.32
CA CYS A 41 7.02 -16.41 -10.02
C CYS A 41 7.85 -15.28 -9.42
N VAL A 42 7.19 -14.21 -9.02
CA VAL A 42 7.81 -13.05 -8.38
C VAL A 42 7.67 -13.21 -6.88
N THR A 43 8.76 -13.60 -6.22
CA THR A 43 8.80 -13.77 -4.75
C THR A 43 9.16 -12.48 -4.03
N ALA A 44 9.80 -11.54 -4.72
CA ALA A 44 10.16 -10.22 -4.21
C ALA A 44 10.24 -9.21 -5.37
N PHE A 45 9.83 -7.97 -5.10
CA PHE A 45 10.04 -6.85 -6.02
C PHE A 45 11.44 -6.29 -5.89
N THR A 46 11.95 -5.71 -6.97
CA THR A 46 13.20 -4.94 -6.95
C THR A 46 13.05 -3.64 -6.14
N ALA A 47 14.15 -3.02 -5.74
CA ALA A 47 14.11 -1.79 -4.95
C ALA A 47 13.38 -0.63 -5.66
N SER A 48 13.56 -0.49 -6.97
CA SER A 48 12.88 0.53 -7.79
C SER A 48 11.37 0.28 -7.89
N GLU A 49 10.95 -0.97 -8.04
CA GLU A 49 9.54 -1.36 -8.07
C GLU A 49 8.88 -1.13 -6.71
N VAL A 50 9.57 -1.47 -5.61
CA VAL A 50 9.10 -1.17 -4.25
C VAL A 50 8.85 0.32 -4.08
N GLU A 51 9.78 1.17 -4.53
CA GLU A 51 9.63 2.63 -4.42
C GLU A 51 8.46 3.13 -5.26
N CYS A 52 8.35 2.68 -6.52
CA CYS A 52 7.25 3.04 -7.41
C CYS A 52 5.88 2.69 -6.80
N LEU A 53 5.71 1.45 -6.36
CA LEU A 53 4.46 0.98 -5.77
C LEU A 53 4.14 1.66 -4.43
N ALA A 54 5.16 1.99 -3.64
CA ALA A 54 4.98 2.71 -2.38
C ALA A 54 4.48 4.14 -2.61
N ILE A 55 5.01 4.83 -3.63
CA ILE A 55 4.53 6.15 -4.06
C ILE A 55 3.06 6.06 -4.50
N LEU A 56 2.69 5.03 -5.28
CA LEU A 56 1.31 4.83 -5.72
C LEU A 56 0.36 4.57 -4.55
N GLU A 57 0.79 3.78 -3.56
CA GLU A 57 0.00 3.55 -2.35
C GLU A 57 -0.20 4.82 -1.54
N HIS A 58 0.85 5.61 -1.33
CA HIS A 58 0.75 6.89 -0.63
C HIS A 58 -0.21 7.85 -1.35
N ARG A 59 -0.10 7.95 -2.69
CA ARG A 59 -1.01 8.77 -3.50
C ARG A 59 -2.46 8.29 -3.40
N ARG A 60 -2.70 6.98 -3.37
CA ARG A 60 -4.05 6.42 -3.15
C ARG A 60 -4.60 6.82 -1.78
N TRP A 61 -3.83 6.59 -0.72
CA TRP A 61 -4.20 6.95 0.65
C TRP A 61 -4.48 8.45 0.79
N LEU A 62 -3.63 9.30 0.20
CA LEU A 62 -3.79 10.76 0.21
C LEU A 62 -5.11 11.18 -0.45
N ARG A 63 -5.43 10.63 -1.63
CA ARG A 63 -6.71 10.88 -2.32
C ARG A 63 -7.92 10.43 -1.49
N GLU A 64 -7.86 9.25 -0.87
CA GLU A 64 -8.94 8.74 -0.01
C GLU A 64 -9.17 9.67 1.19
N ARG A 65 -8.08 10.08 1.85
CA ARG A 65 -8.15 10.96 3.02
C ARG A 65 -8.68 12.35 2.67
N GLN A 66 -8.23 12.93 1.55
CA GLN A 66 -8.75 14.20 1.06
C GLN A 66 -10.26 14.12 0.75
N LYS A 67 -10.71 13.06 0.04
CA LYS A 67 -12.15 12.83 -0.20
C LYS A 67 -12.95 12.69 1.08
N ALA A 68 -12.35 12.10 2.12
CA ALA A 68 -12.93 11.99 3.45
C ALA A 68 -12.80 13.28 4.29
N GLY A 69 -12.41 14.42 3.70
CA GLY A 69 -12.33 15.72 4.37
C GLY A 69 -11.14 15.87 5.33
N TRP A 70 -10.13 15.01 5.22
CA TRP A 70 -8.90 15.19 5.97
C TRP A 70 -8.04 16.29 5.35
N ARG A 71 -7.35 17.04 6.21
CA ARG A 71 -6.45 18.13 5.84
C ARG A 71 -5.11 18.01 6.53
N TYR A 72 -4.11 18.71 6.02
CA TYR A 72 -2.82 18.80 6.68
C TYR A 72 -2.97 19.40 8.10
N GLY A 73 -2.12 18.93 9.01
CA GLY A 73 -1.91 19.52 10.33
C GLY A 73 -0.61 19.00 10.95
N PRO A 74 0.01 19.76 11.87
CA PRO A 74 1.33 19.43 12.41
C PRO A 74 1.36 18.12 13.22
N ALA A 75 0.20 17.68 13.70
CA ALA A 75 0.02 16.42 14.40
C ALA A 75 -1.28 15.75 13.93
N LYS A 76 -1.38 14.43 14.18
CA LYS A 76 -2.58 13.68 13.85
C LYS A 76 -3.68 14.05 14.85
N ASP A 77 -4.80 14.53 14.33
CA ASP A 77 -6.01 14.84 15.11
C ASP A 77 -7.21 14.23 14.39
N VAL A 78 -7.77 13.16 14.95
CA VAL A 78 -8.88 12.45 14.32
C VAL A 78 -10.18 13.26 14.38
N ALA A 79 -10.41 13.98 15.48
CA ALA A 79 -11.63 14.77 15.68
C ALA A 79 -11.69 15.93 14.67
N ARG A 80 -10.55 16.57 14.40
CA ARG A 80 -10.44 17.66 13.42
C ARG A 80 -10.08 17.18 12.01
N ARG A 81 -9.93 15.88 11.80
CA ARG A 81 -9.48 15.24 10.55
C ARG A 81 -8.18 15.84 10.03
N GLN A 82 -7.17 15.93 10.89
CA GLN A 82 -5.84 16.42 10.52
C GLN A 82 -4.80 15.31 10.54
N SER A 83 -3.88 15.35 9.60
CA SER A 83 -2.74 14.43 9.56
C SER A 83 -1.48 15.13 9.06
N PRO A 84 -0.31 14.88 9.68
CA PRO A 84 0.97 15.40 9.21
C PRO A 84 1.48 14.69 7.96
N TYR A 85 0.83 13.59 7.56
CA TYR A 85 1.24 12.78 6.41
C TYR A 85 0.53 13.17 5.11
N LEU A 86 -0.34 14.18 5.13
CA LEU A 86 -1.00 14.71 3.94
C LEU A 86 -0.10 15.70 3.20
N VAL A 87 1.06 15.20 2.78
CA VAL A 87 2.13 15.93 2.08
C VAL A 87 2.58 15.14 0.84
N PRO A 88 3.25 15.79 -0.13
CA PRO A 88 3.92 15.10 -1.24
C PRO A 88 4.87 13.99 -0.75
N TRP A 89 5.16 13.00 -1.61
CA TRP A 89 6.01 11.86 -1.23
C TRP A 89 7.39 12.32 -0.78
N GLU A 90 7.95 13.31 -1.46
CA GLU A 90 9.27 13.86 -1.23
C GLU A 90 9.41 14.43 0.19
N GLU A 91 8.35 15.06 0.68
CA GLU A 91 8.24 15.67 2.02
C GLU A 91 7.78 14.68 3.12
N LEU A 92 7.37 13.47 2.74
CA LEU A 92 6.92 12.48 3.70
C LEU A 92 8.09 12.01 4.57
N PRO A 93 7.93 11.94 5.91
CA PRO A 93 8.98 11.43 6.79
C PRO A 93 9.38 10.00 6.41
N ASP A 94 10.68 9.68 6.47
CA ASP A 94 11.20 8.38 6.02
C ASP A 94 10.55 7.19 6.74
N ARG A 95 10.21 7.35 8.03
CA ARG A 95 9.46 6.32 8.76
C ARG A 95 8.11 5.99 8.11
N ALA A 96 7.43 6.99 7.57
CA ALA A 96 6.13 6.83 6.92
C ALA A 96 6.29 6.33 5.48
N LYS A 97 7.35 6.74 4.76
CA LYS A 97 7.74 6.09 3.50
C LYS A 97 7.97 4.59 3.70
N GLU A 98 8.67 4.22 4.77
CA GLU A 98 8.96 2.81 5.07
C GLU A 98 7.71 1.98 5.37
N TRP A 99 6.68 2.55 5.99
CA TRP A 99 5.39 1.84 6.13
C TRP A 99 4.78 1.47 4.76
N ASN A 100 4.85 2.38 3.78
CA ASN A 100 4.35 2.11 2.42
C ASN A 100 5.22 1.06 1.71
N ARG A 101 6.55 1.16 1.83
CA ARG A 101 7.49 0.16 1.26
C ARG A 101 7.28 -1.22 1.87
N SER A 102 7.16 -1.29 3.19
CA SER A 102 6.92 -2.53 3.93
C SER A 102 5.60 -3.19 3.50
N ALA A 103 4.52 -2.41 3.38
CA ALA A 103 3.26 -2.90 2.84
C ALA A 103 3.45 -3.51 1.46
N VAL A 104 4.09 -2.79 0.52
CA VAL A 104 4.36 -3.29 -0.83
C VAL A 104 5.18 -4.58 -0.82
N ARG A 105 6.26 -4.66 -0.05
CA ARG A 105 7.10 -5.88 0.04
C ARG A 105 6.32 -7.09 0.55
N SER A 106 5.23 -6.89 1.29
CA SER A 106 4.41 -7.97 1.80
C SER A 106 3.43 -8.57 0.76
N ILE A 107 3.21 -7.90 -0.38
CA ILE A 107 2.20 -8.30 -1.37
C ILE A 107 2.42 -9.74 -1.89
N PRO A 108 3.62 -10.17 -2.32
CA PRO A 108 3.81 -11.53 -2.81
C PRO A 108 3.44 -12.59 -1.76
N ASN A 109 3.86 -12.38 -0.51
CA ASN A 109 3.56 -13.27 0.60
C ASN A 109 2.06 -13.27 0.96
N LEU A 110 1.42 -12.10 0.92
CA LEU A 110 -0.02 -11.98 1.16
C LEU A 110 -0.81 -12.77 0.10
N LEU A 111 -0.46 -12.63 -1.18
CA LEU A 111 -1.11 -13.38 -2.26
C LEU A 111 -0.85 -14.89 -2.15
N ALA A 112 0.38 -15.29 -1.81
CA ALA A 112 0.72 -16.69 -1.58
C ALA A 112 -0.12 -17.31 -0.46
N SER A 113 -0.44 -16.55 0.60
CA SER A 113 -1.28 -17.03 1.71
C SER A 113 -2.71 -17.40 1.31
N VAL A 114 -3.18 -16.91 0.16
CA VAL A 114 -4.50 -17.22 -0.42
C VAL A 114 -4.38 -18.02 -1.73
N ASN A 115 -3.27 -18.74 -1.91
CA ASN A 115 -2.98 -19.58 -3.07
C ASN A 115 -2.95 -18.82 -4.41
N LEU A 116 -2.44 -17.59 -4.40
CA LEU A 116 -2.18 -16.76 -5.57
C LEU A 116 -0.69 -16.46 -5.70
N ALA A 117 -0.22 -16.27 -6.93
CA ALA A 117 1.15 -15.91 -7.25
C ALA A 117 1.18 -14.68 -8.16
N VAL A 118 2.11 -13.76 -7.89
CA VAL A 118 2.48 -12.69 -8.82
C VAL A 118 3.45 -13.27 -9.84
N VAL A 119 3.22 -13.03 -11.12
CA VAL A 119 4.07 -13.57 -12.19
C VAL A 119 4.48 -12.51 -13.20
N ARG A 120 5.65 -12.72 -13.82
CA ARG A 120 6.20 -11.91 -14.91
C ARG A 120 6.89 -12.77 -15.97
#